data_AF-A0A5B9M9M1-F1
#
_entry.id   AF-A0A5B9M9M1-F1
#
_cell.length_a   1.000
_cell.length_b   1.000
_cell.length_c   1.000
_cell.angle_alpha   90.00
_cell.angle_beta   90.00
_cell.angle_gamma   90.00
#
_symmetry.space_group_name_H-M   'P 1'
#
loop_
_entity.id
_entity.type
_entity.pdbx_description
1 polymer ?
#
loop_
_entity_poly.entity_id
_entity_poly.type
_entity_poly.pdbx_seq_one_letter_code
_entity_poly.pdbx_strand_id
1 'polypeptide(L)'
;MPEDPFDNLYLSTNSESQARADRLLPSEGSEDASHVLGEWKPDSVAEDYDREEYLPDTSVEWVIDIEFPAAKTAIAKELSALFDESFRDQLGPCSLYGKDAKSGFWTFLISADGPESVTGLKVSYDYNRTWDSEFVPATASEYQARLDAVEEVVAKHIGDCNSTTSKSPSQAAQHAQSLSGLSDKYDQTVAICLVADQTKPFRGTEIWDVMLCLGLRWGDMDCFHWNNVGEREMTISSVLKHRRRPGTFCLSRLRLVSCKQVT
;
A
#
# COMPACT_ATOMS: atom_id res chain seq x y z
N MET A 1 -0.97 35.96 -14.97
CA MET A 1 -1.35 34.58 -14.62
C MET A 1 -0.12 33.75 -14.91
N PRO A 2 0.52 33.08 -13.93
CA PRO A 2 1.53 32.08 -14.24
C PRO A 2 0.87 30.99 -15.10
N GLU A 3 1.52 30.60 -16.19
CA GLU A 3 1.09 29.47 -17.02
C GLU A 3 0.98 28.22 -16.13
N ASP A 4 -0.09 27.45 -16.29
CA ASP A 4 -0.23 26.19 -15.60
C ASP A 4 0.92 25.27 -16.06
N PRO A 5 1.81 24.81 -15.16
CA PRO A 5 2.91 23.94 -15.53
C PRO A 5 2.45 22.60 -16.13
N PHE A 6 1.15 22.28 -16.06
CA PHE A 6 0.54 21.08 -16.60
C PHE A 6 -0.18 21.31 -17.96
N ASP A 7 -0.32 22.55 -18.46
CA ASP A 7 -1.09 22.89 -19.68
C ASP A 7 -0.56 22.27 -21.00
N ASN A 8 0.56 21.55 -20.96
CA ASN A 8 1.14 20.85 -22.11
C ASN A 8 1.56 19.40 -21.82
N LEU A 9 1.09 18.81 -20.73
CA LEU A 9 1.39 17.42 -20.41
C LEU A 9 0.39 16.49 -21.09
N TYR A 10 0.91 15.53 -21.84
CA TYR A 10 0.12 14.44 -22.40
C TYR A 10 0.04 13.31 -21.38
N LEU A 11 -1.15 13.08 -20.83
CA LEU A 11 -1.44 11.90 -20.03
C LEU A 11 -1.75 10.76 -20.99
N SER A 12 -0.90 9.74 -21.02
CA SER A 12 -1.14 8.50 -21.75
C SER A 12 -1.49 7.39 -20.78
N THR A 13 -2.39 6.49 -21.17
CA THR A 13 -2.57 5.23 -20.45
C THR A 13 -1.31 4.35 -20.59
N ASN A 14 -1.14 3.37 -19.70
CA ASN A 14 -0.09 2.36 -19.81
C ASN A 14 -0.11 1.68 -21.21
N SER A 15 -1.30 1.31 -21.69
CA SER A 15 -1.47 0.69 -23.01
C SER A 15 -1.01 1.57 -24.18
N GLU A 16 -1.24 2.88 -24.13
CA GLU A 16 -0.77 3.82 -25.15
C GLU A 16 0.75 4.00 -25.12
N SER A 17 1.35 4.03 -23.91
CA SER A 17 2.80 4.11 -23.79
C SER A 17 3.50 2.85 -24.29
N GLN A 18 2.99 1.67 -23.91
CA GLN A 18 3.52 0.39 -24.36
C GLN A 18 3.44 0.27 -25.89
N ALA A 19 2.29 0.57 -26.49
CA ALA A 19 2.12 0.52 -27.94
C ALA A 19 3.07 1.45 -28.71
N ARG A 20 3.44 2.58 -28.10
CA ARG A 20 4.44 3.51 -28.65
C ARG A 20 5.86 2.94 -28.54
N ALA A 21 6.21 2.33 -27.41
CA ALA A 21 7.49 1.67 -27.21
C ALA A 21 7.67 0.53 -28.21
N ASP A 22 6.68 -0.37 -28.33
CA ASP A 22 6.71 -1.52 -29.24
C ASP A 22 6.89 -1.13 -30.72
N ARG A 23 6.44 0.06 -31.10
CA ARG A 23 6.60 0.57 -32.48
C ARG A 23 8.03 1.01 -32.80
N LEU A 24 8.78 1.46 -31.79
CA LEU A 24 10.04 2.19 -31.98
C LEU A 24 11.27 1.45 -31.45
N LEU A 25 11.07 0.52 -30.51
CA LEU A 25 12.12 -0.11 -29.73
C LEU A 25 11.90 -1.63 -29.70
N PRO A 26 12.97 -2.41 -29.52
CA PRO A 26 12.84 -3.86 -29.41
C PRO A 26 12.02 -4.24 -28.18
N SER A 27 11.24 -5.32 -28.29
CA SER A 27 10.45 -5.88 -27.19
C SER A 27 11.23 -6.89 -26.35
N GLU A 28 12.39 -7.32 -26.82
CA GLU A 28 13.25 -8.32 -26.19
C GLU A 28 14.70 -7.81 -26.17
N GLY A 29 15.46 -8.20 -25.15
CA GLY A 29 16.88 -7.89 -25.04
C GLY A 29 17.71 -8.69 -26.05
N SER A 30 18.86 -8.15 -26.44
CA SER A 30 19.81 -8.83 -27.32
C SER A 30 20.46 -10.08 -26.70
N GLU A 31 20.41 -10.22 -25.38
CA GLU A 31 20.87 -11.38 -24.61
C GLU A 31 20.03 -11.60 -23.33
N ASP A 32 20.22 -12.72 -22.65
CA ASP A 32 19.63 -12.97 -21.32
C ASP A 32 20.70 -12.80 -20.23
N ALA A 33 20.61 -11.67 -19.53
CA ALA A 33 21.42 -11.32 -18.37
C ALA A 33 20.54 -11.17 -17.10
N SER A 34 19.34 -11.74 -17.09
CA SER A 34 18.39 -11.62 -15.97
C SER A 34 18.96 -12.12 -14.63
N HIS A 35 19.85 -13.11 -14.69
CA HIS A 35 20.58 -13.66 -13.55
C HIS A 35 21.44 -12.62 -12.79
N VAL A 36 21.80 -11.48 -13.41
CA VAL A 36 22.60 -10.42 -12.77
C VAL A 36 21.84 -9.74 -11.63
N LEU A 37 20.52 -9.59 -11.76
CA LEU A 37 19.69 -9.00 -10.69
C LEU A 37 19.44 -10.00 -9.54
N GLY A 38 19.72 -11.29 -9.77
CA GLY A 38 19.49 -12.36 -8.81
C GLY A 38 18.01 -12.74 -8.69
N GLU A 39 17.70 -13.56 -7.69
CA GLU A 39 16.32 -13.84 -7.28
C GLU A 39 16.08 -13.16 -5.93
N TRP A 40 15.05 -12.32 -5.84
CA TRP A 40 14.55 -11.88 -4.54
C TRP A 40 13.34 -12.69 -4.14
N LYS A 41 13.39 -13.25 -2.92
CA LYS A 41 12.25 -13.92 -2.29
C LYS A 41 12.04 -13.26 -0.94
N PRO A 42 10.86 -12.69 -0.67
CA PRO A 42 10.58 -12.18 0.66
C PRO A 42 10.56 -13.35 1.65
N ASP A 43 10.98 -13.09 2.89
CA ASP A 43 10.89 -14.10 3.97
C ASP A 43 9.44 -14.55 4.23
N SER A 44 8.45 -13.73 3.84
CA SER A 44 7.03 -14.02 3.90
C SER A 44 6.36 -13.70 2.57
N VAL A 45 5.68 -14.71 2.00
CA VAL A 45 4.78 -14.49 0.87
C VAL A 45 3.52 -13.87 1.43
N ALA A 46 3.18 -12.68 0.96
CA ALA A 46 1.89 -12.10 1.30
C ALA A 46 0.83 -12.71 0.37
N GLU A 47 -0.31 -13.04 0.96
CA GLU A 47 -1.42 -13.69 0.27
C GLU A 47 -2.11 -12.68 -0.65
N ASP A 48 -2.41 -13.12 -1.88
CA ASP A 48 -3.21 -12.34 -2.81
C ASP A 48 -4.68 -12.66 -2.57
N TYR A 49 -5.47 -11.63 -2.27
CA TYR A 49 -6.88 -11.77 -2.00
C TYR A 49 -7.63 -10.86 -2.97
N ASP A 50 -8.25 -11.46 -3.99
CA ASP A 50 -9.38 -10.85 -4.67
C ASP A 50 -10.49 -10.67 -3.63
N ARG A 51 -10.55 -9.51 -3.00
CA ARG A 51 -11.51 -9.24 -1.94
C ARG A 51 -12.82 -8.74 -2.55
N GLU A 52 -13.81 -9.63 -2.60
CA GLU A 52 -15.20 -9.26 -2.90
C GLU A 52 -15.82 -8.37 -1.79
N GLU A 53 -15.25 -8.41 -0.58
CA GLU A 53 -15.70 -7.63 0.59
C GLU A 53 -14.59 -6.74 1.16
N TYR A 54 -14.93 -5.53 1.63
CA TYR A 54 -13.96 -4.68 2.34
C TYR A 54 -13.83 -5.18 3.78
N LEU A 55 -12.93 -6.14 3.97
CA LEU A 55 -12.57 -6.70 5.26
C LEU A 55 -11.18 -6.24 5.71
N PRO A 56 -10.96 -6.11 7.04
CA PRO A 56 -9.63 -5.83 7.56
C PRO A 56 -8.66 -6.97 7.23
N ASP A 57 -7.40 -6.62 7.00
CA ASP A 57 -6.32 -7.56 6.74
C ASP A 57 -5.66 -8.02 8.03
N THR A 58 -5.97 -9.23 8.48
CA THR A 58 -5.41 -9.77 9.74
C THR A 58 -3.89 -9.96 9.75
N SER A 59 -3.21 -9.83 8.60
CA SER A 59 -1.74 -9.88 8.52
C SER A 59 -1.10 -8.56 8.98
N VAL A 60 -1.78 -7.42 8.80
CA VAL A 60 -1.29 -6.07 9.11
C VAL A 60 -2.17 -5.28 10.08
N GLU A 61 -3.38 -5.78 10.36
CA GLU A 61 -4.33 -5.22 11.32
C GLU A 61 -4.71 -6.26 12.39
N TRP A 62 -4.76 -5.81 13.64
CA TRP A 62 -5.41 -6.54 14.72
C TRP A 62 -6.92 -6.27 14.68
N VAL A 63 -7.73 -7.32 14.70
CA VAL A 63 -9.18 -7.21 14.50
C VAL A 63 -9.92 -7.70 15.73
N ILE A 64 -10.83 -6.88 16.23
CA ILE A 64 -11.86 -7.25 17.21
C ILE A 64 -13.16 -7.43 16.41
N ASP A 65 -13.67 -8.66 16.38
CA ASP A 65 -14.91 -9.03 15.69
C ASP A 65 -16.05 -9.14 16.70
N ILE A 66 -17.15 -8.45 16.43
CA ILE A 66 -18.25 -8.24 17.36
C ILE A 66 -19.54 -8.68 16.69
N GLU A 67 -20.06 -9.79 17.18
CA GLU A 67 -21.34 -10.34 16.76
C GLU A 67 -22.46 -9.78 17.63
N PHE A 68 -23.42 -9.11 16.99
CA PHE A 68 -24.59 -8.60 17.68
C PHE A 68 -25.55 -9.74 18.04
N PRO A 69 -26.38 -9.57 19.09
CA PRO A 69 -27.47 -10.50 19.36
C PRO A 69 -28.36 -10.71 18.14
N ALA A 70 -28.96 -11.90 18.02
CA ALA A 70 -29.86 -12.20 16.90
C ALA A 70 -30.97 -11.13 16.77
N ALA A 71 -31.21 -10.68 15.53
CA ALA A 71 -32.16 -9.63 15.17
C ALA A 71 -31.85 -8.21 15.71
N LYS A 72 -30.71 -7.99 16.35
CA LYS A 72 -30.24 -6.63 16.67
C LYS A 72 -29.60 -5.98 15.46
N THR A 73 -29.93 -4.71 15.27
CA THR A 73 -29.32 -3.83 14.29
C THR A 73 -28.91 -2.53 14.99
N ALA A 74 -27.87 -1.90 14.47
CA ALA A 74 -27.41 -0.59 14.91
C ALA A 74 -27.42 0.38 13.72
N ILE A 75 -27.75 1.64 13.96
CA ILE A 75 -27.61 2.69 12.95
C ILE A 75 -26.11 2.98 12.81
N ALA A 76 -25.56 2.82 11.60
CA ALA A 76 -24.11 2.87 11.37
C ALA A 76 -23.49 4.21 11.81
N LYS A 77 -24.19 5.32 11.54
CA LYS A 77 -23.77 6.67 11.92
C LYS A 77 -23.73 6.87 13.44
N GLU A 78 -24.72 6.35 14.17
CA GLU A 78 -24.76 6.45 15.63
C GLU A 78 -23.66 5.58 16.25
N LEU A 79 -23.48 4.36 15.72
CA LEU A 79 -22.42 3.45 16.14
C LEU A 79 -21.03 4.05 15.92
N SER A 80 -20.78 4.65 14.75
CA SER A 80 -19.50 5.32 14.48
C SER A 80 -19.25 6.52 15.38
N ALA A 81 -20.29 7.23 15.82
CA ALA A 81 -20.15 8.37 16.72
C ALA A 81 -19.69 7.94 18.13
N LEU A 82 -19.79 6.66 18.49
CA LEU A 82 -19.25 6.12 19.74
C LEU A 82 -17.73 5.95 19.71
N PHE A 83 -17.14 5.94 18.50
CA PHE A 83 -15.70 5.81 18.25
C PHE A 83 -15.17 7.14 17.68
N ASP A 84 -15.47 8.22 18.40
CA ASP A 84 -15.14 9.60 18.03
C ASP A 84 -13.64 9.92 18.18
N GLU A 85 -13.30 11.19 18.02
CA GLU A 85 -11.94 11.69 18.18
C GLU A 85 -11.40 11.44 19.59
N SER A 86 -12.22 11.64 20.63
CA SER A 86 -11.80 11.39 22.02
C SER A 86 -11.45 9.92 22.27
N PHE A 87 -12.22 8.99 21.71
CA PHE A 87 -11.92 7.56 21.79
C PHE A 87 -10.58 7.24 21.12
N ARG A 88 -10.35 7.80 19.93
CA ARG A 88 -9.14 7.55 19.12
C ARG A 88 -7.90 8.21 19.70
N ASP A 89 -8.04 9.38 20.32
CA ASP A 89 -6.94 10.05 21.01
C ASP A 89 -6.45 9.22 22.20
N GLN A 90 -7.37 8.55 22.90
CA GLN A 90 -7.04 7.73 24.06
C GLN A 90 -6.49 6.35 23.69
N LEU A 91 -7.10 5.66 22.72
CA LEU A 91 -6.83 4.24 22.44
C LEU A 91 -6.07 4.02 21.14
N GLY A 92 -5.80 5.10 20.41
CA GLY A 92 -5.24 5.09 19.09
C GLY A 92 -6.31 5.03 18.00
N PRO A 93 -5.98 5.50 16.80
CA PRO A 93 -6.84 5.44 15.63
C PRO A 93 -7.17 4.00 15.24
N CYS A 94 -8.43 3.78 14.85
CA CYS A 94 -8.96 2.50 14.40
C CYS A 94 -9.81 2.67 13.14
N SER A 95 -9.95 1.58 12.39
CA SER A 95 -10.92 1.48 11.29
C SER A 95 -12.14 0.68 11.75
N LEU A 96 -13.31 1.05 11.24
CA LEU A 96 -14.58 0.42 11.60
C LEU A 96 -15.19 -0.19 10.35
N TYR A 97 -15.60 -1.44 10.47
CA TYR A 97 -16.29 -2.18 9.42
C TYR A 97 -17.62 -2.66 9.93
N GLY A 98 -18.66 -2.50 9.11
CA GLY A 98 -20.02 -2.90 9.43
C GLY A 98 -20.52 -3.97 8.47
N LYS A 99 -21.21 -4.97 9.00
CA LYS A 99 -21.97 -5.92 8.18
C LYS A 99 -23.31 -5.31 7.84
N ASP A 100 -23.51 -4.91 6.57
CA ASP A 100 -24.73 -4.27 6.12
C ASP A 100 -25.96 -5.15 6.39
N ALA A 101 -26.94 -4.61 7.11
CA ALA A 101 -28.16 -5.34 7.44
C ALA A 101 -28.99 -5.70 6.20
N LYS A 102 -28.83 -4.97 5.09
CA LYS A 102 -29.61 -5.19 3.86
C LYS A 102 -28.96 -6.21 2.94
N SER A 103 -27.68 -6.04 2.62
CA SER A 103 -26.96 -6.89 1.67
C SER A 103 -26.24 -8.08 2.33
N GLY A 104 -25.92 -7.98 3.62
CA GLY A 104 -25.16 -8.97 4.37
C GLY A 104 -23.65 -8.91 4.14
N PHE A 105 -23.17 -8.01 3.28
CA PHE A 105 -21.74 -7.84 2.99
C PHE A 105 -21.05 -6.97 4.03
N TRP A 106 -19.75 -7.20 4.23
CA TRP A 106 -18.89 -6.34 5.02
C TRP A 106 -18.37 -5.16 4.20
N THR A 107 -18.43 -3.98 4.80
CA THR A 107 -17.86 -2.76 4.24
C THR A 107 -17.40 -1.81 5.33
N PHE A 108 -16.72 -0.72 4.97
CA PHE A 108 -16.41 0.37 5.89
C PHE A 108 -17.68 0.96 6.49
N LEU A 109 -17.71 1.07 7.82
CA LEU A 109 -18.88 1.54 8.57
C LEU A 109 -19.29 2.96 8.15
N ILE A 110 -18.31 3.82 7.86
CA ILE A 110 -18.53 5.16 7.32
C ILE A 110 -17.78 5.29 5.99
N SER A 111 -18.52 5.16 4.89
CA SER A 111 -18.08 5.45 3.54
C SER A 111 -19.22 6.13 2.77
N ALA A 112 -18.94 6.72 1.60
CA ALA A 112 -19.95 7.43 0.82
C ALA A 112 -21.17 6.54 0.48
N ASP A 113 -20.90 5.26 0.19
CA ASP A 113 -21.90 4.23 -0.09
C ASP A 113 -21.99 3.21 1.08
N GLY A 114 -21.69 3.67 2.31
CA GLY A 114 -21.70 2.84 3.50
C GLY A 114 -23.12 2.39 3.93
N PRO A 115 -23.22 1.42 4.84
CA PRO A 115 -24.50 0.89 5.28
C PRO A 115 -25.25 1.92 6.14
N GLU A 116 -26.57 1.98 6.01
CA GLU A 116 -27.41 2.78 6.91
C GLU A 116 -27.54 2.11 8.28
N SER A 117 -27.60 0.78 8.28
CA SER A 117 -27.69 -0.05 9.49
C SER A 117 -26.89 -1.33 9.35
N VAL A 118 -26.41 -1.84 10.48
CA VAL A 118 -25.48 -2.98 10.52
C VAL A 118 -25.92 -4.02 11.54
N THR A 119 -25.57 -5.27 11.26
CA THR A 119 -25.83 -6.44 12.14
C THR A 119 -24.56 -6.99 12.80
N GLY A 120 -23.42 -6.37 12.56
CA GLY A 120 -22.12 -6.75 13.14
C GLY A 120 -21.10 -5.64 12.96
N LEU A 121 -20.08 -5.66 13.79
CA LEU A 121 -19.02 -4.64 13.82
C LEU A 121 -17.66 -5.34 13.88
N LYS A 122 -16.71 -4.91 13.05
CA LYS A 122 -15.30 -5.18 13.28
C LYS A 122 -14.59 -3.86 13.54
N VAL A 123 -13.76 -3.85 14.58
CA VAL A 123 -12.85 -2.74 14.89
C VAL A 123 -11.44 -3.23 14.60
N SER A 124 -10.70 -2.54 13.75
CA SER A 124 -9.33 -2.89 13.44
C SER A 124 -8.34 -1.81 13.89
N TYR A 125 -7.15 -2.26 14.31
CA TYR A 125 -6.01 -1.42 14.66
C TYR A 125 -4.81 -1.88 13.86
N ASP A 126 -4.10 -0.95 13.22
CA ASP A 126 -2.86 -1.28 12.53
C ASP A 126 -1.84 -1.84 13.52
N TYR A 127 -1.22 -2.97 13.18
CA TYR A 127 -0.09 -3.49 13.95
C TYR A 127 1.14 -2.58 13.84
N ASN A 128 1.31 -1.96 12.67
CA ASN A 128 2.40 -1.06 12.35
C ASN A 128 1.96 0.00 11.34
N ARG A 129 2.49 1.22 11.45
CA ARG A 129 2.26 2.31 10.49
C ARG A 129 3.57 2.76 9.89
N THR A 130 3.95 2.15 8.78
CA THR A 130 5.25 2.38 8.12
C THR A 130 5.44 3.83 7.65
N TRP A 131 4.36 4.57 7.40
CA TRP A 131 4.41 5.99 7.02
C TRP A 131 4.61 6.94 8.20
N ASP A 132 4.49 6.45 9.43
CA ASP A 132 4.69 7.21 10.66
C ASP A 132 5.99 6.74 11.34
N SER A 133 7.07 7.50 11.14
CA SER A 133 8.38 7.17 11.71
C SER A 133 8.42 7.20 13.24
N GLU A 134 7.42 7.78 13.88
CA GLU A 134 7.30 7.83 15.34
C GLU A 134 6.38 6.72 15.87
N PHE A 135 5.85 5.85 15.00
CA PHE A 135 4.96 4.78 15.41
C PHE A 135 5.65 3.80 16.36
N VAL A 136 5.14 3.72 17.59
CA VAL A 136 5.57 2.75 18.59
C VAL A 136 4.58 1.59 18.60
N PRO A 137 5.03 0.34 18.38
CA PRO A 137 4.17 -0.84 18.48
C PRO A 137 3.49 -0.92 19.84
N ALA A 138 2.17 -1.14 19.83
CA ALA A 138 1.39 -1.26 21.05
C ALA A 138 1.79 -2.50 21.87
N THR A 139 1.82 -2.33 23.18
CA THR A 139 2.04 -3.36 24.19
C THR A 139 0.80 -4.25 24.37
N ALA A 140 0.99 -5.42 25.00
CA ALA A 140 -0.13 -6.32 25.30
C ALA A 140 -1.20 -5.66 26.21
N SER A 141 -0.79 -4.79 27.13
CA SER A 141 -1.71 -4.03 27.98
C SER A 141 -2.52 -3.00 27.19
N GLU A 142 -1.94 -2.37 26.18
CA GLU A 142 -2.67 -1.42 25.32
C GLU A 142 -3.66 -2.14 24.42
N TYR A 143 -3.30 -3.31 23.87
CA TYR A 143 -4.25 -4.16 23.16
C TYR A 143 -5.39 -4.64 24.07
N GLN A 144 -5.10 -5.01 25.32
CA GLN A 144 -6.15 -5.36 26.27
C GLN A 144 -7.06 -4.17 26.58
N ALA A 145 -6.50 -2.98 26.82
CA ALA A 145 -7.28 -1.78 27.07
C ALA A 145 -8.19 -1.40 25.89
N ARG A 146 -7.73 -1.61 24.65
CA ARG A 146 -8.56 -1.45 23.44
C ARG A 146 -9.71 -2.44 23.41
N LEU A 147 -9.46 -3.72 23.69
CA LEU A 147 -10.52 -4.75 23.75
C LEU A 147 -11.56 -4.38 24.79
N ASP A 148 -11.14 -4.09 26.02
CA ASP A 148 -12.03 -3.76 27.15
C ASP A 148 -12.90 -2.54 26.82
N ALA A 149 -12.31 -1.49 26.24
CA ALA A 149 -13.04 -0.28 25.88
C ALA A 149 -14.05 -0.51 24.74
N VAL A 150 -13.68 -1.30 23.74
CA VAL A 150 -14.59 -1.67 22.64
C VAL A 150 -15.76 -2.49 23.17
N GLU A 151 -15.49 -3.48 24.04
CA GLU A 151 -16.51 -4.30 24.69
C GLU A 151 -17.44 -3.46 25.57
N GLU A 152 -16.90 -2.51 26.35
CA GLU A 152 -17.69 -1.60 27.17
C GLU A 152 -18.63 -0.73 26.32
N VAL A 153 -18.11 -0.12 25.25
CA VAL A 153 -18.88 0.73 24.33
C VAL A 153 -20.03 -0.07 23.70
N VAL A 154 -19.75 -1.27 23.20
CA VAL A 154 -20.75 -2.11 22.56
C VAL A 154 -21.76 -2.66 23.57
N ALA A 155 -21.33 -3.12 24.73
CA ALA A 155 -22.22 -3.63 25.77
C ALA A 155 -23.24 -2.58 26.21
N LYS A 156 -22.81 -1.32 26.32
CA LYS A 156 -23.65 -0.19 26.71
C LYS A 156 -24.69 0.19 25.67
N HIS A 157 -24.39 0.06 24.37
CA HIS A 157 -25.25 0.60 23.30
C HIS A 157 -25.98 -0.46 22.48
N ILE A 158 -25.41 -1.66 22.32
CA ILE A 158 -25.96 -2.76 21.53
C ILE A 158 -26.55 -3.85 22.43
N GLY A 159 -25.87 -4.16 23.53
CA GLY A 159 -26.22 -5.19 24.51
C GLY A 159 -25.20 -6.32 24.58
N ASP A 160 -25.63 -7.50 25.01
CA ASP A 160 -24.78 -8.68 25.24
C ASP A 160 -24.24 -9.25 23.92
N CYS A 161 -23.10 -8.73 23.45
CA CYS A 161 -22.47 -9.11 22.20
C CYS A 161 -21.36 -10.13 22.44
N ASN A 162 -21.12 -10.99 21.45
CA ASN A 162 -19.97 -11.89 21.47
C ASN A 162 -18.79 -11.21 20.78
N SER A 163 -17.66 -11.11 21.47
CA SER A 163 -16.41 -10.53 20.95
C SER A 163 -15.37 -11.63 20.73
N THR A 164 -14.69 -11.59 19.59
CA THR A 164 -13.52 -12.42 19.31
C THR A 164 -12.39 -11.55 18.74
N THR A 165 -11.15 -12.02 18.84
CA THR A 165 -9.99 -11.28 18.33
C THR A 165 -9.19 -12.13 17.36
N SER A 166 -8.61 -11.50 16.32
CA SER A 166 -7.77 -12.21 15.33
C SER A 166 -6.51 -12.80 15.96
N LYS A 167 -6.02 -12.19 17.04
CA LYS A 167 -4.94 -12.66 17.90
C LYS A 167 -5.25 -12.22 19.34
N SER A 168 -4.80 -12.99 20.33
CA SER A 168 -4.85 -12.50 21.71
C SER A 168 -4.01 -11.22 21.87
N PRO A 169 -4.26 -10.37 22.87
CA PRO A 169 -3.49 -9.14 23.09
C PRO A 169 -1.96 -9.37 23.19
N SER A 170 -1.52 -10.48 23.77
CA SER A 170 -0.10 -10.83 23.86
C SER A 170 0.49 -11.23 22.50
N GLN A 171 -0.26 -12.02 21.71
CA GLN A 171 0.13 -12.39 20.36
C GLN A 171 0.12 -11.18 19.41
N ALA A 172 -0.84 -10.28 19.58
CA ALA A 172 -0.95 -9.03 18.83
C ALA A 172 0.28 -8.13 19.06
N ALA A 173 0.71 -7.97 20.31
CA ALA A 173 1.93 -7.21 20.64
C ALA A 173 3.19 -7.85 20.04
N GLN A 174 3.33 -9.18 20.13
CA GLN A 174 4.46 -9.89 19.52
C GLN A 174 4.49 -9.74 18.00
N HIS A 175 3.32 -9.79 17.36
CA HIS A 175 3.18 -9.61 15.92
C HIS A 175 3.45 -8.16 15.48
N ALA A 176 2.97 -7.18 16.24
CA ALA A 176 3.30 -5.76 16.00
C ALA A 176 4.83 -5.53 16.05
N GLN A 177 5.49 -6.12 17.04
CA GLN A 177 6.94 -6.01 17.20
C GLN A 177 7.73 -6.71 16.09
N SER A 178 7.22 -7.82 15.55
CA SER A 178 7.88 -8.49 14.41
C SER A 178 7.73 -7.67 13.13
N LEU A 179 6.58 -7.03 12.93
CA LEU A 179 6.31 -6.17 11.78
C LEU A 179 7.07 -4.85 11.81
N SER A 180 7.32 -4.27 13.00
CA SER A 180 8.00 -2.97 13.11
C SER A 180 9.42 -2.98 12.54
N GLY A 181 10.11 -4.12 12.59
CA GLY A 181 11.44 -4.28 12.00
C GLY A 181 11.45 -4.57 10.49
N LEU A 182 10.30 -4.82 9.87
CA LEU A 182 10.24 -5.14 8.44
C LEU A 182 10.46 -3.90 7.57
N SER A 183 9.98 -2.72 8.00
CA SER A 183 10.19 -1.47 7.25
C SER A 183 11.68 -1.17 7.15
N ASP A 184 12.40 -1.22 8.27
CA ASP A 184 13.85 -1.01 8.28
C ASP A 184 14.60 -2.04 7.41
N LYS A 185 14.08 -3.27 7.32
CA LYS A 185 14.71 -4.34 6.53
C LYS A 185 14.41 -4.23 5.03
N TYR A 186 13.19 -3.86 4.65
CA TYR A 186 12.68 -4.01 3.29
C TYR A 186 12.29 -2.69 2.60
N ASP A 187 11.92 -1.65 3.34
CA ASP A 187 11.59 -0.33 2.80
C ASP A 187 12.85 0.53 2.65
N GLN A 188 13.85 -0.03 1.98
CA GLN A 188 15.12 0.63 1.71
C GLN A 188 15.11 1.16 0.28
N THR A 189 15.21 2.48 0.14
CA THR A 189 15.40 3.08 -1.18
C THR A 189 16.85 2.94 -1.61
N VAL A 190 17.12 2.02 -2.54
CA VAL A 190 18.43 1.90 -3.19
C VAL A 190 18.38 2.59 -4.55
N ALA A 191 19.21 3.62 -4.73
CA ALA A 191 19.36 4.31 -6.00
C ALA A 191 20.72 4.01 -6.63
N ILE A 192 20.72 3.32 -7.77
CA ILE A 192 21.92 3.11 -8.58
C ILE A 192 21.87 4.08 -9.76
N CYS A 193 22.89 4.92 -9.90
CA CYS A 193 22.98 5.91 -10.97
C CYS A 193 24.12 5.57 -11.92
N LEU A 194 23.79 5.30 -13.18
CA LEU A 194 24.79 5.18 -14.26
C LEU A 194 25.04 6.55 -14.88
N VAL A 195 26.26 7.08 -14.71
CA VAL A 195 26.63 8.40 -15.23
C VAL A 195 27.59 8.25 -16.39
N ALA A 196 27.15 8.66 -17.58
CA ALA A 196 28.01 8.71 -18.75
C ALA A 196 29.04 9.84 -18.64
N ASP A 197 30.23 9.64 -19.22
CA ASP A 197 31.18 10.72 -19.45
C ASP A 197 30.51 11.82 -20.29
N GLN A 198 30.80 13.08 -19.99
CA GLN A 198 30.24 14.22 -20.72
C GLN A 198 30.54 14.16 -22.22
N THR A 199 31.69 13.59 -22.58
CA THR A 199 32.20 13.45 -23.97
C THR A 199 31.70 12.20 -24.67
N LYS A 200 31.15 11.23 -23.92
CA LYS A 200 30.67 9.94 -24.44
C LYS A 200 29.34 9.55 -23.79
N PRO A 201 28.21 10.18 -24.19
CA PRO A 201 26.90 9.82 -23.67
C PRO A 201 26.50 8.41 -24.09
N PHE A 202 25.71 7.72 -23.25
CA PHE A 202 25.07 6.47 -23.63
C PHE A 202 24.02 6.70 -24.72
N ARG A 203 23.89 5.75 -25.65
CA ARG A 203 22.82 5.77 -26.64
C ARG A 203 21.54 5.22 -26.02
N GLY A 204 20.41 5.88 -26.26
CA GLY A 204 19.13 5.47 -25.66
C GLY A 204 18.71 4.04 -26.00
N THR A 205 18.97 3.60 -27.23
CA THR A 205 18.69 2.23 -27.67
C THR A 205 19.55 1.18 -26.97
N GLU A 206 20.80 1.52 -26.62
CA GLU A 206 21.68 0.62 -25.88
C GLU A 206 21.25 0.53 -24.42
N ILE A 207 20.81 1.64 -23.81
CA ILE A 207 20.21 1.61 -22.47
C ILE A 207 18.96 0.73 -22.47
N TRP A 208 18.07 0.93 -23.45
CA TRP A 208 16.83 0.15 -23.58
C TRP A 208 17.12 -1.35 -23.67
N ASP A 209 18.02 -1.74 -24.58
CA ASP A 209 18.45 -3.12 -24.76
C ASP A 209 18.99 -3.73 -23.46
N VAL A 210 19.90 -3.03 -22.76
CA VAL A 210 20.46 -3.49 -21.47
C VAL A 210 19.36 -3.70 -20.42
N MET A 211 18.39 -2.78 -20.32
CA MET A 211 17.29 -2.96 -19.35
C MET A 211 16.48 -4.22 -19.64
N LEU A 212 16.21 -4.51 -20.92
CA LEU A 212 15.51 -5.73 -21.32
C LEU A 212 16.37 -6.99 -21.09
N CYS A 213 17.69 -6.94 -21.38
CA CYS A 213 18.60 -8.06 -21.11
C CYS A 213 18.63 -8.43 -19.62
N LEU A 214 18.50 -7.45 -18.73
CA LEU A 214 18.40 -7.67 -17.28
C LEU A 214 17.04 -8.26 -16.84
N GLY A 215 16.12 -8.50 -17.77
CA GLY A 215 14.77 -9.01 -17.48
C GLY A 215 13.80 -7.94 -16.95
N LEU A 216 14.15 -6.66 -17.07
CA LEU A 216 13.24 -5.57 -16.69
C LEU A 216 12.17 -5.38 -17.76
N ARG A 217 10.99 -4.89 -17.35
CA ARG A 217 9.85 -4.64 -18.23
C ARG A 217 9.48 -3.18 -18.24
N TRP A 218 9.30 -2.60 -19.42
CA TRP A 218 8.67 -1.29 -19.52
C TRP A 218 7.22 -1.37 -19.05
N GLY A 219 6.75 -0.37 -18.31
CA GLY A 219 5.40 -0.39 -17.75
C GLY A 219 4.97 0.95 -17.20
N ASP A 220 4.22 0.89 -16.10
CA ASP A 220 3.57 2.07 -15.52
C ASP A 220 4.55 3.21 -15.22
N MET A 221 4.05 4.44 -15.32
CA MET A 221 4.82 5.68 -15.17
C MET A 221 6.01 5.85 -16.13
N ASP A 222 6.00 5.19 -17.29
CA ASP A 222 7.07 5.25 -18.29
C ASP A 222 8.44 4.88 -17.68
N CYS A 223 8.47 3.77 -16.93
CA CYS A 223 9.65 3.25 -16.24
C CYS A 223 9.86 1.76 -16.53
N PHE A 224 11.09 1.28 -16.31
CA PHE A 224 11.40 -0.16 -16.29
C PHE A 224 11.22 -0.73 -14.89
N HIS A 225 10.46 -1.81 -14.79
CA HIS A 225 10.08 -2.53 -13.57
C HIS A 225 10.78 -3.88 -13.49
N TRP A 226 11.11 -4.32 -12.27
CA TRP A 226 11.69 -5.63 -12.03
C TRP A 226 10.67 -6.53 -11.34
N ASN A 227 10.08 -7.44 -12.11
CA ASN A 227 9.07 -8.34 -11.58
C ASN A 227 9.77 -9.60 -11.04
N ASN A 228 9.81 -9.73 -9.71
CA ASN A 228 10.32 -10.95 -9.08
C ASN A 228 9.32 -12.09 -9.24
N VAL A 229 9.84 -13.33 -9.23
CA VAL A 229 9.04 -14.55 -9.46
C VAL A 229 8.08 -14.74 -8.29
N GLY A 230 6.79 -14.49 -8.53
CA GLY A 230 5.71 -14.56 -7.53
C GLY A 230 4.87 -13.28 -7.52
N GLU A 231 4.20 -12.99 -8.63
CA GLU A 231 3.07 -12.05 -8.88
C GLU A 231 3.01 -10.69 -8.17
N ARG A 232 4.07 -10.24 -7.49
CA ARG A 232 4.17 -8.89 -6.93
C ARG A 232 5.27 -8.15 -7.66
N GLU A 233 4.85 -7.12 -8.40
CA GLU A 233 5.78 -6.18 -8.99
C GLU A 233 6.51 -5.46 -7.84
N MET A 234 7.80 -5.76 -7.67
CA MET A 234 8.66 -4.81 -6.97
C MET A 234 8.95 -3.70 -7.96
N THR A 235 8.40 -2.53 -7.70
CA THR A 235 8.68 -1.35 -8.52
C THR A 235 10.12 -0.90 -8.25
N ILE A 236 11.08 -1.40 -9.04
CA ILE A 236 12.30 -0.62 -9.28
C ILE A 236 11.85 0.59 -10.10
N SER A 237 11.55 1.71 -9.44
CA SER A 237 11.29 2.97 -10.14
C SER A 237 12.61 3.53 -10.68
N SER A 238 13.00 3.11 -11.88
CA SER A 238 14.10 3.74 -12.62
C SER A 238 13.62 5.05 -13.26
N VAL A 239 13.45 6.10 -12.46
CA VAL A 239 13.03 7.41 -13.00
C VAL A 239 14.19 8.09 -13.71
N LEU A 240 14.13 8.15 -15.03
CA LEU A 240 15.16 8.74 -15.88
C LEU A 240 14.92 10.24 -16.09
N LYS A 241 15.26 11.09 -15.09
CA LYS A 241 15.03 12.56 -15.19
C LYS A 241 16.16 13.28 -15.93
N HIS A 242 15.80 14.11 -16.92
CA HIS A 242 16.73 15.04 -17.54
C HIS A 242 16.99 16.25 -16.63
N ARG A 243 18.25 16.50 -16.24
CA ARG A 243 18.66 17.58 -15.32
C ARG A 243 18.50 19.01 -15.86
N ARG A 244 17.74 19.25 -16.94
CA ARG A 244 17.59 20.59 -17.53
C ARG A 244 16.19 21.22 -17.43
N ARG A 245 15.10 20.46 -17.23
CA ARG A 245 13.76 20.96 -16.83
C ARG A 245 12.92 19.81 -16.24
N PRO A 246 11.99 20.05 -15.31
CA PRO A 246 11.02 19.04 -14.91
C PRO A 246 10.03 18.78 -16.07
N GLY A 247 9.74 17.51 -16.39
CA GLY A 247 8.49 17.14 -17.06
C GLY A 247 8.50 16.66 -18.52
N THR A 248 9.63 16.39 -19.18
CA THR A 248 9.60 15.83 -20.55
C THR A 248 10.63 14.73 -20.80
N PHE A 249 10.15 13.57 -21.27
CA PHE A 249 10.96 12.55 -21.94
C PHE A 249 11.20 12.96 -23.39
N CYS A 250 12.46 13.07 -23.80
CA CYS A 250 12.83 13.27 -25.20
C CYS A 250 13.92 12.24 -25.55
N LEU A 251 13.59 11.30 -26.45
CA LEU A 251 14.42 10.16 -26.89
C LEU A 251 15.77 10.55 -27.54
N SER A 252 16.09 11.84 -27.65
CA SER A 252 17.31 12.31 -28.32
C SER A 252 18.49 12.58 -27.38
N ARG A 253 18.31 12.67 -26.04
CA ARG A 253 19.40 12.93 -25.07
C ARG A 253 19.12 12.35 -23.68
N LEU A 254 19.61 11.14 -23.40
CA LEU A 254 19.52 10.51 -22.07
C LEU A 254 20.69 10.91 -21.15
N ARG A 255 20.38 11.27 -19.89
CA ARG A 255 21.30 11.30 -18.73
C ARG A 255 20.50 10.99 -17.45
N LEU A 256 21.03 10.15 -16.56
CA LEU A 256 20.38 9.70 -15.31
C LEU A 256 20.67 10.64 -14.12
N VAL A 257 19.63 11.08 -13.40
CA VAL A 257 19.67 11.61 -12.02
C VAL A 257 18.30 11.41 -11.35
N SER A 258 18.26 11.04 -10.06
CA SER A 258 17.05 11.12 -9.20
C SER A 258 17.16 12.26 -8.18
N CYS A 259 16.02 12.89 -7.84
CA CYS A 259 15.91 13.96 -6.84
C CYS A 259 14.50 14.02 -6.21
N LYS A 260 14.44 13.86 -4.88
CA LYS A 260 13.91 14.72 -3.78
C LYS A 260 13.87 13.83 -2.52
N GLN A 261 14.55 14.09 -1.39
CA GLN A 261 14.49 15.22 -0.45
C GLN A 261 13.05 15.57 -0.02
N VAL A 262 12.63 14.94 1.08
CA VAL A 262 11.62 15.45 2.01
C VAL A 262 12.37 16.34 3.01
N THR A 263 11.77 17.49 3.30
CA THR A 263 12.29 18.62 4.10
C THR A 263 12.73 18.25 5.50
#